data_AF-A0A1L9V7V6-F1
#
_entry.id   AF-A0A1L9V7V6-F1
#
_cell.length_a   1.000
_cell.length_b   1.000
_cell.length_c   1.000
_cell.angle_alpha   90.00
_cell.angle_beta   90.00
_cell.angle_gamma   90.00
#
_symmetry.space_group_name_H-M   'P 1'
#
loop_
_entity.id
_entity.type
_entity.pdbx_description
1 polymer ?
#
loop_
_entity_poly.entity_id
_entity_poly.type
_entity_poly.pdbx_seq_one_letter_code
_entity_poly.pdbx_strand_id
1 'polypeptide(L)'
;MAPLISSIQILPIRASRPTVNPEPLPPSILLPPMFSTELLLKLSSHLPSPNQVCLALTCKELLGIFGSVLEAKELRLPRVDLTIDESDEELDSGEESDFDEEDDSDGEGYSDLDEEEDGNTEGEDPEWYSRIHLLCLLENNKWACCAHCEKLHPREEFPAGELSSIPSRRRCAKYFSYLIYALASPRNRARIVRYLQKISEKQPLSLIDKGLLKDAKTEKEGNCLSHECGAYQSIRAEMKFYLRKGAKLFVRTRFEIPSSASASASDTNSVHLP
;
A
#
# COMPACT_ATOMS: atom_id res chain seq x y z
N MET A 1 -5.91 -26.91 -18.21
CA MET A 1 -4.85 -26.28 -17.38
C MET A 1 -5.19 -26.46 -15.91
N ALA A 2 -4.25 -26.90 -15.08
CA ALA A 2 -4.46 -27.09 -13.64
C ALA A 2 -4.19 -25.78 -12.88
N PRO A 3 -4.98 -25.43 -11.84
CA PRO A 3 -4.73 -24.25 -11.03
C PRO A 3 -3.41 -24.38 -10.27
N LEU A 4 -2.61 -23.31 -10.24
CA LEU A 4 -1.44 -23.21 -9.37
C LEU A 4 -1.92 -23.04 -7.93
N ILE A 5 -1.91 -24.13 -7.16
CA ILE A 5 -2.24 -24.12 -5.73
C ILE A 5 -0.94 -23.96 -4.96
N SER A 6 -0.67 -22.75 -4.47
CA SER A 6 0.39 -22.53 -3.47
C SER A 6 -0.20 -22.61 -2.06
N SER A 7 0.25 -23.59 -1.27
CA SER A 7 -0.13 -23.68 0.15
C SER A 7 0.98 -23.08 1.00
N ILE A 8 0.80 -21.84 1.45
CA ILE A 8 1.74 -21.19 2.37
C ILE A 8 1.35 -21.58 3.80
N GLN A 9 2.23 -22.33 4.46
CA GLN A 9 2.09 -22.61 5.89
C GLN A 9 2.75 -21.47 6.68
N ILE A 10 1.94 -20.65 7.36
CA ILE A 10 2.47 -19.68 8.33
C ILE A 10 2.79 -20.45 9.62
N LEU A 11 4.05 -20.44 10.03
CA LEU A 11 4.52 -21.10 11.25
C LEU A 11 3.90 -20.47 12.50
N PRO A 12 3.63 -21.27 13.55
CA PRO A 12 3.03 -20.76 14.78
C PRO A 12 4.01 -19.83 15.51
N ILE A 13 3.51 -18.67 15.94
CA ILE A 13 4.22 -17.83 16.91
C ILE A 13 4.05 -18.51 18.27
N ARG A 14 5.13 -19.14 18.78
CA ARG A 14 5.21 -19.50 20.19
C ARG A 14 5.34 -18.21 20.98
N ALA A 15 4.40 -17.94 21.88
CA ALA A 15 4.59 -16.94 22.93
C ALA A 15 5.64 -17.50 23.90
N SER A 16 6.91 -17.14 23.70
CA SER A 16 7.99 -17.44 24.63
C SER A 16 7.81 -16.59 25.89
N ARG A 17 7.84 -17.22 27.07
CA ARG A 17 7.98 -16.50 28.35
C ARG A 17 9.28 -15.68 28.33
N PRO A 18 9.29 -14.45 28.88
CA PRO A 18 10.51 -13.68 29.04
C PRO A 18 11.43 -14.43 30.02
N THR A 19 12.55 -14.93 29.52
CA THR A 19 13.65 -15.41 30.36
C THR A 19 14.61 -14.24 30.55
N VAL A 20 14.90 -13.95 31.81
CA VAL A 20 15.73 -12.83 32.26
C VAL A 20 17.20 -13.22 32.07
N ASN A 21 17.74 -12.97 30.88
CA ASN A 21 19.16 -12.61 30.64
C ASN A 21 19.44 -12.48 29.13
N PRO A 22 19.73 -11.29 28.59
CA PRO A 22 20.26 -11.17 27.24
C PRO A 22 21.77 -11.43 27.27
N GLU A 23 22.17 -12.58 26.73
CA GLU A 23 23.55 -12.82 26.29
C GLU A 23 23.89 -11.84 25.16
N PRO A 24 25.06 -11.16 25.18
CA PRO A 24 25.41 -10.18 24.16
C PRO A 24 25.67 -10.88 22.83
N LEU A 25 24.71 -10.79 21.91
CA LEU A 25 24.85 -11.28 20.55
C LEU A 25 25.90 -10.43 19.80
N PRO A 26 26.81 -11.06 19.03
CA PRO A 26 27.78 -10.33 18.23
C PRO A 26 27.08 -9.52 17.12
N PRO A 27 27.58 -8.31 16.79
CA PRO A 27 26.99 -7.48 15.76
C PRO A 27 27.48 -7.98 14.40
N SER A 28 26.70 -8.79 13.67
CA SER A 28 26.87 -8.96 12.21
C SER A 28 25.73 -9.81 11.63
N ILE A 29 24.62 -9.17 11.28
CA ILE A 29 23.82 -9.65 10.14
C ILE A 29 24.37 -8.88 8.95
N LEU A 30 25.51 -9.36 8.44
CA LEU A 30 26.00 -8.93 7.14
C LEU A 30 25.03 -9.46 6.10
N LEU A 31 24.78 -8.66 5.06
CA LEU A 31 24.26 -9.15 3.78
C LEU A 31 24.82 -10.54 3.44
N PRO A 32 24.07 -11.42 2.75
CA PRO A 32 24.64 -12.65 2.22
C PRO A 32 25.98 -12.32 1.54
N PRO A 33 27.06 -13.08 1.78
CA PRO A 33 28.44 -12.79 1.34
C PRO A 33 28.62 -12.94 -0.18
N MET A 34 27.60 -12.60 -0.97
CA MET A 34 27.53 -12.89 -2.39
C MET A 34 28.26 -11.86 -3.25
N PHE A 35 28.54 -10.65 -2.75
CA PHE A 35 29.25 -9.64 -3.52
C PHE A 35 30.24 -8.88 -2.66
N SER A 36 31.50 -8.85 -3.10
CA SER A 36 32.50 -7.93 -2.52
C SER A 36 32.11 -6.49 -2.82
N THR A 37 32.47 -5.56 -1.91
CA THR A 37 32.24 -4.12 -2.09
C THR A 37 32.82 -3.62 -3.42
N GLU A 38 33.95 -4.18 -3.86
CA GLU A 38 34.57 -3.87 -5.16
C GLU A 38 33.67 -4.21 -6.35
N LEU A 39 33.01 -5.37 -6.33
CA LEU A 39 32.07 -5.75 -7.40
C LEU A 39 30.84 -4.85 -7.40
N LEU A 40 30.35 -4.46 -6.22
CA LEU A 40 29.23 -3.54 -6.08
C LEU A 40 29.58 -2.15 -6.63
N LEU A 41 30.75 -1.59 -6.30
CA LEU A 41 31.22 -0.31 -6.84
C LEU A 41 31.41 -0.38 -8.36
N LYS A 42 31.95 -1.49 -8.87
CA LYS A 42 32.10 -1.69 -10.32
C LYS A 42 30.76 -1.78 -11.02
N LEU A 43 29.79 -2.48 -10.43
CA LEU A 43 28.43 -2.54 -10.94
C LEU A 43 27.77 -1.15 -10.93
N SER A 44 27.91 -0.38 -9.84
CA SER A 44 27.35 0.97 -9.77
C SER A 44 27.95 1.91 -10.81
N SER A 45 29.24 1.78 -11.11
CA SER A 45 29.92 2.61 -12.14
C SER A 45 29.37 2.41 -13.56
N HIS A 46 28.71 1.27 -13.81
CA HIS A 46 28.05 0.98 -15.08
C HIS A 46 26.55 1.32 -15.09
N LEU A 47 25.97 1.69 -13.94
CA LEU A 47 24.57 2.07 -13.84
C LEU A 47 24.41 3.58 -14.12
N PRO A 48 23.34 4.00 -14.81
CA PRO A 48 23.00 5.42 -14.89
C PRO A 48 22.62 5.97 -13.51
N SER A 49 22.81 7.28 -13.30
CA SER A 49 22.62 7.98 -12.02
C SER A 49 21.35 7.58 -11.24
N PRO A 50 20.14 7.50 -11.86
CA PRO A 50 18.92 7.07 -11.16
C PRO A 50 18.99 5.63 -10.62
N ASN A 51 19.67 4.73 -11.33
CA ASN A 51 19.77 3.32 -10.92
C ASN A 51 20.79 3.15 -9.77
N GLN A 52 21.81 4.01 -9.71
CA GLN A 52 22.74 4.03 -8.58
C GLN A 52 22.03 4.46 -7.28
N VAL A 53 21.10 5.42 -7.36
CA VAL A 53 20.24 5.84 -6.25
C VAL A 53 19.34 4.69 -5.78
N CYS A 54 18.65 4.02 -6.71
CA CYS A 54 17.83 2.86 -6.39
C CYS A 54 18.64 1.75 -5.71
N LEU A 55 19.86 1.49 -6.18
CA LEU A 55 20.78 0.53 -5.56
C LEU A 55 21.16 0.94 -4.14
N ALA A 56 21.49 2.21 -3.91
CA ALA A 56 21.77 2.75 -2.58
C ALA A 56 20.57 2.56 -1.63
N LEU A 57 19.35 2.77 -2.11
CA LEU A 57 18.13 2.71 -1.30
C LEU A 57 17.56 1.30 -1.10
N THR A 58 18.22 0.25 -1.63
CA THR A 58 17.69 -1.12 -1.55
C THR A 58 17.80 -1.69 -0.13
N CYS A 59 18.89 -1.38 0.60
CA CYS A 59 19.06 -1.74 2.02
C CYS A 59 20.02 -0.79 2.74
N LYS A 60 20.07 -0.87 4.08
CA LYS A 60 20.84 0.06 4.92
C LYS A 60 22.35 -0.02 4.67
N GLU A 61 22.87 -1.20 4.40
CA GLU A 61 24.29 -1.42 4.12
C GLU A 61 24.69 -0.82 2.77
N LEU A 62 23.88 -1.02 1.73
CA LEU A 62 24.10 -0.43 0.42
C LEU A 62 23.96 1.09 0.47
N LEU A 63 23.06 1.62 1.31
CA LEU A 63 22.95 3.05 1.57
C LEU A 63 24.22 3.60 2.21
N GLY A 64 24.83 2.85 3.13
CA GLY A 64 26.12 3.21 3.72
C GLY A 64 27.28 3.23 2.70
N ILE A 65 27.26 2.32 1.73
CA ILE A 65 28.31 2.23 0.69
C ILE A 65 28.13 3.30 -0.40
N PHE A 66 26.89 3.53 -0.84
CA PHE A 66 26.56 4.38 -1.98
C PHE A 66 25.93 5.71 -1.60
N GLY A 67 25.95 6.10 -0.31
CA GLY A 67 25.30 7.31 0.19
C GLY A 67 25.76 8.58 -0.54
N SER A 68 27.03 8.65 -0.95
CA SER A 68 27.57 9.79 -1.71
C SER A 68 26.91 9.99 -3.07
N VAL A 69 26.31 8.95 -3.66
CA VAL A 69 25.55 9.07 -4.92
C VAL A 69 24.37 10.01 -4.74
N LEU A 70 23.74 10.04 -3.55
CA LEU A 70 22.61 10.92 -3.25
C LEU A 70 22.98 12.40 -3.22
N GLU A 71 24.27 12.74 -3.10
CA GLU A 71 24.75 14.12 -3.10
C GLU A 71 25.00 14.69 -4.51
N ALA A 72 24.86 13.85 -5.54
CA ALA A 72 25.12 14.23 -6.94
C ALA A 72 24.30 15.46 -7.34
N LYS A 73 24.93 16.41 -8.05
CA LYS A 73 24.27 17.66 -8.50
C LYS A 73 23.03 17.42 -9.36
N GLU A 74 23.00 16.31 -10.09
CA GLU A 74 21.87 15.89 -10.92
C GLU A 74 20.65 15.47 -10.09
N LEU A 75 20.88 15.05 -8.84
CA LEU A 75 19.86 14.69 -7.86
C LEU A 75 19.59 15.83 -6.88
N ARG A 76 20.38 16.92 -6.95
CA ARG A 76 20.04 18.16 -6.27
C ARG A 76 18.80 18.69 -6.98
N LEU A 77 17.68 18.39 -6.35
CA LEU A 77 16.38 18.84 -6.80
C LEU A 77 16.46 20.35 -7.01
N PRO A 78 15.99 20.87 -8.16
CA PRO A 78 15.68 22.28 -8.26
C PRO A 78 14.83 22.60 -7.03
N ARG A 79 15.25 23.59 -6.25
CA ARG A 79 14.39 24.15 -5.22
C ARG A 79 13.21 24.73 -5.98
N VAL A 80 12.16 23.93 -6.12
CA VAL A 80 10.87 24.43 -6.57
C VAL A 80 10.37 25.18 -5.35
N ASP A 81 10.52 26.49 -5.36
CA ASP A 81 9.74 27.37 -4.49
C ASP A 81 8.28 27.12 -4.89
N LEU A 82 7.66 26.17 -4.20
CA LEU A 82 6.23 26.03 -4.19
C LEU A 82 5.72 27.14 -3.27
N THR A 83 5.76 28.38 -3.74
CA THR A 83 4.80 29.37 -3.28
C THR A 83 3.45 28.80 -3.67
N ILE A 84 2.81 28.16 -2.68
CA ILE A 84 1.41 27.81 -2.80
C ILE A 84 0.72 29.17 -2.84
N ASP A 85 0.44 29.66 -4.04
CA ASP A 85 -0.44 30.81 -4.21
C ASP A 85 -1.81 30.36 -3.67
N GLU A 86 -2.13 30.78 -2.45
CA GLU A 86 -3.43 30.61 -1.79
C GLU A 86 -4.53 31.49 -2.42
N SER A 87 -4.35 31.88 -3.67
CA SER A 87 -5.35 32.59 -4.47
C SER A 87 -5.96 31.60 -5.44
N ASP A 88 -7.15 31.06 -5.10
CA ASP A 88 -8.27 30.77 -6.00
C ASP A 88 -9.30 29.85 -5.30
N GLU A 89 -9.92 30.34 -4.22
CA GLU A 89 -11.26 29.90 -3.81
C GLU A 89 -12.23 31.09 -3.88
N GLU A 90 -12.54 31.53 -5.10
CA GLU A 90 -13.81 32.21 -5.41
C GLU A 90 -14.51 31.46 -6.53
N LEU A 91 -15.22 30.39 -6.17
CA LEU A 91 -16.26 29.81 -7.03
C LEU A 91 -17.63 30.26 -6.53
N ASP A 92 -18.00 31.43 -7.05
CA ASP A 92 -19.31 31.79 -7.60
C ASP A 92 -20.47 30.84 -7.22
N SER A 93 -21.11 31.14 -6.09
CA SER A 93 -22.44 30.63 -5.75
C SER A 93 -23.50 31.63 -6.25
N GLY A 94 -23.93 31.46 -7.49
CA GLY A 94 -25.03 32.22 -8.10
C GLY A 94 -26.31 31.39 -8.28
N GLU A 95 -27.44 32.04 -8.00
CA GLU A 95 -28.87 31.64 -8.19
C GLU A 95 -29.49 30.90 -6.99
N GLU A 96 -29.98 31.60 -5.95
CA GLU A 96 -31.20 32.44 -5.87
C GLU A 96 -32.48 31.72 -6.34
N SER A 97 -33.30 31.29 -5.37
CA SER A 97 -34.74 31.16 -5.57
C SER A 97 -35.47 31.68 -4.32
N ASP A 98 -36.08 32.85 -4.50
CA ASP A 98 -37.13 33.53 -3.75
C ASP A 98 -37.69 32.82 -2.51
N PHE A 99 -37.36 33.38 -1.34
CA PHE A 99 -38.20 33.27 -0.16
C PHE A 99 -38.33 34.64 0.50
N ASP A 100 -39.56 35.12 0.52
CA ASP A 100 -39.95 36.47 0.92
C ASP A 100 -39.83 36.72 2.43
N GLU A 101 -39.49 37.99 2.70
CA GLU A 101 -39.97 38.87 3.77
C GLU A 101 -39.44 38.75 5.23
N GLU A 102 -38.72 39.84 5.56
CA GLU A 102 -38.85 40.70 6.76
C GLU A 102 -38.34 40.17 8.11
N ASP A 103 -37.19 40.71 8.52
CA ASP A 103 -37.04 41.15 9.92
C ASP A 103 -36.06 42.33 10.00
N ASP A 104 -36.60 43.48 10.42
CA ASP A 104 -35.87 44.70 10.72
C ASP A 104 -35.06 44.51 12.01
N SER A 105 -33.73 44.57 11.91
CA SER A 105 -32.92 44.79 13.11
C SER A 105 -31.71 45.66 12.83
N ASP A 106 -31.87 46.91 13.25
CA ASP A 106 -30.84 47.91 13.42
C ASP A 106 -29.82 47.42 14.46
N GLY A 107 -28.61 47.11 14.00
CA GLY A 107 -27.54 46.59 14.85
C GLY A 107 -26.19 47.20 14.48
N GLU A 108 -25.96 48.40 15.01
CA GLU A 108 -24.70 49.13 14.90
C GLU A 108 -23.49 48.32 15.41
N GLY A 109 -22.38 48.47 14.69
CA GLY A 109 -21.04 48.58 15.27
C GLY A 109 -20.40 47.30 15.81
N TYR A 110 -19.47 46.74 15.03
CA TYR A 110 -18.31 46.10 15.64
C TYR A 110 -17.03 46.42 14.87
N SER A 111 -16.06 46.87 15.64
CA SER A 111 -14.82 47.54 15.28
C SER A 111 -13.79 46.65 14.62
N ASP A 112 -13.05 47.26 13.70
CA ASP A 112 -11.66 47.00 13.36
C ASP A 112 -10.88 46.38 14.54
N LEU A 113 -10.52 45.11 14.40
CA LEU A 113 -9.40 44.53 15.12
C LEU A 113 -8.42 44.06 14.05
N ASP A 114 -7.39 44.87 13.87
CA ASP A 114 -6.13 44.51 13.26
C ASP A 114 -5.54 43.34 14.06
N GLU A 115 -5.86 42.12 13.68
CA GLU A 115 -5.09 40.94 14.08
C GLU A 115 -3.79 40.99 13.29
N GLU A 116 -2.77 41.62 13.88
CA GLU A 116 -1.37 41.44 13.48
C GLU A 116 -1.06 39.95 13.54
N GLU A 117 -1.14 39.30 12.38
CA GLU A 117 -0.74 37.91 12.17
C GLU A 117 0.78 37.85 12.38
N ASP A 118 1.13 37.60 13.62
CA ASP A 118 2.45 37.35 14.11
C ASP A 118 2.98 36.09 13.41
N GLY A 119 3.75 36.34 12.35
CA GLY A 119 4.51 35.39 11.55
C GLY A 119 5.50 34.60 12.40
N ASN A 120 4.97 33.72 13.22
CA ASN A 120 5.65 32.61 13.85
C ASN A 120 5.58 31.46 12.85
N THR A 121 6.37 31.56 11.77
CA THR A 121 6.76 30.40 10.97
C THR A 121 7.67 29.55 11.84
N GLU A 122 7.04 28.81 12.76
CA GLU A 122 7.67 27.78 13.55
C GLU A 122 8.48 26.91 12.60
N GLY A 123 9.79 26.87 12.85
CA GLY A 123 10.77 26.26 11.97
C GLY A 123 10.29 24.90 11.47
N GLU A 124 9.98 24.85 10.18
CA GLU A 124 9.72 23.63 9.46
C GLU A 124 10.95 22.75 9.62
N ASP A 125 10.80 21.72 10.45
CA ASP A 125 11.82 20.72 10.73
C ASP A 125 12.31 20.16 9.38
N PRO A 126 13.62 20.27 9.03
CA PRO A 126 14.13 19.90 7.72
C PRO A 126 14.29 18.38 7.60
N GLU A 127 13.28 17.62 8.03
CA GLU A 127 13.05 16.22 7.65
C GLU A 127 12.46 16.14 6.22
N TRP A 128 12.83 17.10 5.36
CA TRP A 128 12.40 17.34 3.97
C TRP A 128 12.78 16.21 2.99
N TYR A 129 13.26 15.09 3.48
CA TYR A 129 13.58 13.89 2.69
C TYR A 129 12.69 12.72 3.06
N SER A 130 11.39 12.99 3.22
CA SER A 130 10.41 11.92 3.32
C SER A 130 10.48 11.06 2.05
N ARG A 131 10.52 9.74 2.22
CA ARG A 131 10.56 8.75 1.12
C ARG A 131 9.53 9.04 0.03
N ILE A 132 8.38 9.62 0.40
CA ILE A 132 7.32 10.00 -0.54
C ILE A 132 7.76 11.09 -1.52
N HIS A 133 8.57 12.07 -1.10
CA HIS A 133 9.09 13.11 -1.98
C HIS A 133 9.92 12.51 -3.12
N LEU A 134 10.83 11.60 -2.81
CA LEU A 134 11.59 10.87 -3.84
C LEU A 134 10.67 10.09 -4.79
N LEU A 135 9.61 9.47 -4.27
CA LEU A 135 8.67 8.73 -5.11
C LEU A 135 7.86 9.65 -6.03
N CYS A 136 7.47 10.85 -5.57
CA CYS A 136 6.84 11.86 -6.40
C CYS A 136 7.71 12.23 -7.61
N LEU A 137 9.02 12.33 -7.42
CA LEU A 137 9.98 12.68 -8.46
C LEU A 137 10.22 11.57 -9.47
N LEU A 138 10.00 10.33 -9.06
CA LEU A 138 10.10 9.15 -9.92
C LEU A 138 8.79 8.84 -10.67
N GLU A 139 7.73 9.63 -10.45
CA GLU A 139 6.47 9.48 -11.20
C GLU A 139 6.64 9.78 -12.68
N ASN A 140 5.85 9.11 -13.50
CA ASN A 140 5.76 9.37 -14.93
C ASN A 140 4.38 8.96 -15.47
N ASN A 141 4.27 8.88 -16.79
CA ASN A 141 3.03 8.45 -17.46
C ASN A 141 2.66 6.98 -17.19
N LYS A 142 3.58 6.14 -16.70
CA LYS A 142 3.33 4.74 -16.35
C LYS A 142 3.21 4.51 -14.84
N TRP A 143 3.93 5.27 -14.02
CA TRP A 143 4.04 5.06 -12.58
C TRP A 143 3.56 6.29 -11.79
N ALA A 144 2.81 6.05 -10.71
CA ALA A 144 2.42 7.05 -9.73
C ALA A 144 2.75 6.56 -8.31
N CYS A 145 3.13 7.48 -7.43
CA CYS A 145 3.43 7.21 -6.04
C CYS A 145 2.14 7.13 -5.22
N CYS A 146 2.18 6.29 -4.18
CA CYS A 146 1.11 6.16 -3.21
C CYS A 146 1.64 6.61 -1.85
N ALA A 147 1.06 7.68 -1.30
CA ALA A 147 1.43 8.20 0.02
C ALA A 147 1.18 7.19 1.14
N HIS A 148 0.17 6.33 0.99
CA HIS A 148 -0.18 5.40 2.05
C HIS A 148 0.76 4.20 2.18
N CYS A 149 1.33 3.71 1.08
CA CYS A 149 2.24 2.56 1.11
C CYS A 149 3.69 2.91 0.79
N GLU A 150 3.98 4.18 0.48
CA GLU A 150 5.30 4.70 0.16
C GLU A 150 6.01 3.89 -0.93
N LYS A 151 5.29 3.64 -2.03
CA LYS A 151 5.76 2.92 -3.22
C LYS A 151 5.24 3.56 -4.50
N LEU A 152 5.93 3.29 -5.60
CA LEU A 152 5.43 3.50 -6.96
C LEU A 152 4.54 2.32 -7.37
N HIS A 153 3.43 2.65 -8.00
CA HIS A 153 2.48 1.71 -8.59
C HIS A 153 2.22 2.09 -10.05
N PRO A 154 1.89 1.14 -10.93
CA PRO A 154 1.29 1.46 -12.22
C PRO A 154 0.09 2.39 -12.04
N ARG A 155 -0.10 3.38 -12.92
CA ARG A 155 -1.22 4.34 -12.80
C ARG A 155 -2.58 3.64 -12.82
N GLU A 156 -2.68 2.50 -13.49
CA GLU A 156 -3.88 1.66 -13.58
C GLU A 156 -4.24 1.00 -12.24
N GLU A 157 -3.32 0.99 -11.26
CA GLU A 157 -3.60 0.51 -9.90
C GLU A 157 -4.21 1.59 -9.01
N PHE A 158 -4.47 2.81 -9.48
CA PHE A 158 -5.17 3.84 -8.70
C PHE A 158 -6.66 3.87 -9.04
N PRO A 159 -7.56 4.06 -8.06
CA PRO A 159 -8.96 4.33 -8.33
C PRO A 159 -9.14 5.56 -9.24
N ALA A 160 -10.24 5.59 -10.01
CA ALA A 160 -10.57 6.78 -10.79
C ALA A 160 -10.66 8.02 -9.87
N GLY A 161 -10.02 9.11 -10.25
CA GLY A 161 -9.95 10.36 -9.48
C GLY A 161 -8.79 10.46 -8.48
N GLU A 162 -8.22 9.35 -8.01
CA GLU A 162 -7.08 9.37 -7.07
C GLU A 162 -5.81 9.92 -7.72
N LEU A 163 -5.61 9.68 -9.03
CA LEU A 163 -4.47 10.25 -9.76
C LEU A 163 -4.52 11.77 -9.90
N SER A 164 -5.71 12.37 -9.76
CA SER A 164 -5.88 13.83 -9.77
C SER A 164 -5.59 14.46 -8.41
N SER A 165 -5.55 13.65 -7.34
CA SER A 165 -5.20 14.15 -6.01
C SER A 165 -3.73 14.51 -5.91
N ILE A 166 -3.37 15.39 -4.96
CA ILE A 166 -1.97 15.68 -4.65
C ILE A 166 -1.24 14.40 -4.20
N PRO A 167 0.03 14.19 -4.59
CA PRO A 167 0.78 12.95 -4.31
C PRO A 167 0.72 12.49 -2.85
N SER A 168 0.78 13.42 -1.90
CA SER A 168 0.70 13.17 -0.44
C SER A 168 -0.64 12.60 0.04
N ARG A 169 -1.70 12.68 -0.78
CA ARG A 169 -3.02 12.14 -0.47
C ARG A 169 -3.37 10.89 -1.29
N ARG A 170 -2.62 10.59 -2.35
CA ARG A 170 -2.93 9.48 -3.27
C ARG A 170 -2.88 8.12 -2.59
N ARG A 171 -3.85 7.27 -2.93
CA ARG A 171 -3.93 5.89 -2.43
C ARG A 171 -4.08 4.91 -3.59
N CYS A 172 -3.14 3.97 -3.69
CA CYS A 172 -3.28 2.86 -4.61
C CYS A 172 -4.50 1.98 -4.22
N ALA A 173 -5.13 1.37 -5.23
CA ALA A 173 -6.25 0.46 -5.10
C ALA A 173 -5.78 -0.77 -4.32
N LYS A 174 -6.08 -0.70 -3.03
CA LYS A 174 -5.50 -1.46 -1.93
C LYS A 174 -5.89 -2.94 -1.87
N TYR A 175 -6.21 -3.58 -3.00
CA TYR A 175 -6.97 -4.82 -2.97
C TYR A 175 -6.17 -6.06 -2.59
N PHE A 176 -4.83 -6.05 -2.69
CA PHE A 176 -4.02 -7.22 -2.33
C PHE A 176 -3.16 -7.04 -1.06
N SER A 177 -2.56 -5.87 -0.87
CA SER A 177 -1.67 -5.63 0.29
C SER A 177 -2.43 -5.45 1.59
N TYR A 178 -3.63 -4.86 1.59
CA TYR A 178 -4.35 -4.56 2.82
C TYR A 178 -4.76 -5.81 3.58
N LEU A 179 -5.20 -6.88 2.90
CA LEU A 179 -5.51 -8.13 3.58
C LEU A 179 -4.27 -8.78 4.14
N ILE A 180 -3.18 -8.86 3.39
CA ILE A 180 -1.92 -9.44 3.89
C ILE A 180 -1.41 -8.65 5.11
N TYR A 181 -1.45 -7.31 5.08
CA TYR A 181 -1.08 -6.47 6.22
C TYR A 181 -2.06 -6.55 7.38
N ALA A 182 -3.36 -6.54 7.12
CA ALA A 182 -4.39 -6.73 8.15
C ALA A 182 -4.19 -8.08 8.83
N LEU A 183 -3.84 -9.13 8.08
CA LEU A 183 -3.49 -10.44 8.59
C LEU A 183 -2.12 -10.49 9.24
N ALA A 184 -1.19 -9.59 8.94
CA ALA A 184 0.12 -9.56 9.57
C ALA A 184 0.04 -9.16 11.05
N SER A 185 -0.95 -8.33 11.43
CA SER A 185 -1.14 -7.93 12.83
C SER A 185 -1.58 -9.12 13.70
N PRO A 186 -0.86 -9.42 14.80
CA PRO A 186 -1.26 -10.45 15.77
C PRO A 186 -2.69 -10.26 16.30
N ARG A 187 -3.14 -9.01 16.45
CA ARG A 187 -4.48 -8.67 16.97
C ARG A 187 -5.59 -9.11 16.02
N ASN A 188 -5.42 -8.89 14.72
CA ASN A 188 -6.38 -9.30 13.72
C ASN A 188 -6.39 -10.82 13.53
N ARG A 189 -5.21 -11.48 13.59
CA ARG A 189 -5.14 -12.95 13.62
C ARG A 189 -5.96 -13.54 14.77
N ALA A 190 -5.79 -13.00 15.98
CA ALA A 190 -6.53 -13.46 17.15
C ALA A 190 -8.06 -13.25 16.99
N ARG A 191 -8.48 -12.12 16.40
CA ARG A 191 -9.90 -11.86 16.10
C ARG A 191 -10.47 -12.85 15.10
N ILE A 192 -9.76 -13.13 14.01
CA ILE A 192 -10.15 -14.13 13.00
C ILE A 192 -10.27 -15.52 13.63
N VAL A 193 -9.30 -15.92 14.46
CA VAL A 193 -9.34 -17.20 15.17
C VAL A 193 -10.56 -17.28 16.08
N ARG A 194 -10.81 -16.27 16.92
CA ARG A 194 -11.99 -16.25 17.82
C ARG A 194 -13.31 -16.31 17.05
N TYR A 195 -13.38 -15.59 15.93
CA TYR A 195 -14.53 -15.59 15.04
C TYR A 195 -14.77 -16.99 14.46
N LEU A 196 -13.74 -17.60 13.86
CA LEU A 196 -13.82 -18.95 13.27
C LEU A 196 -14.09 -20.04 14.32
N GLN A 197 -13.64 -19.88 15.55
CA GLN A 197 -13.97 -20.79 16.66
C GLN A 197 -15.41 -20.62 17.18
N LYS A 198 -16.17 -19.63 16.68
CA LYS A 198 -17.49 -19.24 17.19
C LYS A 198 -17.48 -18.90 18.70
N ILE A 199 -16.33 -18.51 19.24
CA ILE A 199 -16.22 -18.12 20.66
C ILE A 199 -16.92 -16.76 20.90
N SER A 200 -17.18 -16.01 19.84
CA SER A 200 -17.90 -14.75 19.91
C SER A 200 -19.03 -14.73 18.89
N GLU A 201 -20.21 -15.21 19.28
CA GLU A 201 -21.44 -15.02 18.50
C GLU A 201 -21.90 -13.54 18.45
N LYS A 202 -21.24 -12.65 19.22
CA LYS A 202 -21.72 -11.29 19.46
C LYS A 202 -20.80 -10.16 18.98
N GLN A 203 -19.53 -10.42 18.64
CA GLN A 203 -18.68 -9.37 18.07
C GLN A 203 -18.56 -9.54 16.56
N PRO A 204 -19.20 -8.66 15.76
CA PRO A 204 -18.97 -8.65 14.33
C PRO A 204 -17.49 -8.39 14.06
N LEU A 205 -16.93 -9.18 13.14
CA LEU A 205 -15.58 -8.95 12.67
C LEU A 205 -15.67 -7.75 11.73
N SER A 206 -15.08 -6.61 12.09
CA SER A 206 -15.16 -5.38 11.26
C SER A 206 -14.61 -5.55 9.84
N LEU A 207 -13.87 -6.63 9.57
CA LEU A 207 -13.44 -7.02 8.23
C LEU A 207 -14.59 -7.56 7.36
N ILE A 208 -15.59 -8.19 7.98
CA ILE A 208 -16.82 -8.64 7.31
C ILE A 208 -17.72 -7.45 7.02
N ASP A 209 -17.92 -6.57 8.00
CA ASP A 209 -18.75 -5.36 7.84
C ASP A 209 -18.24 -4.45 6.72
N LYS A 210 -16.91 -4.42 6.53
CA LYS A 210 -16.25 -3.68 5.43
C LYS A 210 -16.26 -4.42 4.09
N GLY A 211 -16.90 -5.58 4.00
CA GLY A 211 -16.94 -6.41 2.79
C GLY A 211 -15.60 -7.03 2.39
N LEU A 212 -14.58 -6.98 3.26
CA LEU A 212 -13.24 -7.51 2.97
C LEU A 212 -13.19 -9.03 3.13
N LEU A 213 -13.94 -9.57 4.08
CA LEU A 213 -14.07 -11.01 4.29
C LEU A 213 -15.55 -11.41 4.19
N LYS A 214 -15.79 -12.58 3.61
CA LYS A 214 -17.12 -13.18 3.50
C LYS A 214 -17.12 -14.52 4.21
N ASP A 215 -18.19 -14.80 4.94
CA ASP A 215 -18.42 -16.15 5.47
C ASP A 215 -18.54 -17.15 4.33
N ALA A 216 -17.80 -18.24 4.45
CA ALA A 216 -17.82 -19.35 3.54
C ALA A 216 -17.86 -20.66 4.32
N LYS A 217 -18.32 -21.72 3.65
CA LYS A 217 -18.25 -23.08 4.17
C LYS A 217 -17.55 -23.95 3.16
N THR A 218 -16.69 -24.82 3.65
CA THR A 218 -16.09 -25.88 2.85
C THR A 218 -16.53 -27.22 3.42
N GLU A 219 -16.89 -28.15 2.54
CA GLU A 219 -17.31 -29.50 2.95
C GLU A 219 -16.25 -30.19 3.81
N LYS A 220 -14.96 -29.91 3.57
CA LYS A 220 -13.83 -30.55 4.23
C LYS A 220 -13.30 -29.80 5.45
N GLU A 221 -13.40 -28.47 5.50
CA GLU A 221 -12.69 -27.65 6.51
C GLU A 221 -13.65 -26.89 7.44
N GLY A 222 -14.97 -27.00 7.22
CA GLY A 222 -15.99 -26.37 8.07
C GLY A 222 -16.17 -24.88 7.77
N ASN A 223 -16.37 -24.07 8.82
CA ASN A 223 -16.51 -22.62 8.69
C ASN A 223 -15.17 -22.01 8.27
N CYS A 224 -15.20 -21.18 7.24
CA CYS A 224 -14.05 -20.44 6.78
C CYS A 224 -14.43 -19.00 6.44
N LEU A 225 -13.45 -18.12 6.42
CA LEU A 225 -13.60 -16.78 5.85
C LEU A 225 -12.94 -16.78 4.49
N SER A 226 -13.57 -16.14 3.52
CA SER A 226 -13.06 -16.03 2.16
C SER A 226 -12.92 -14.57 1.77
N HIS A 227 -11.90 -14.28 0.97
CA HIS A 227 -11.73 -13.02 0.28
C HIS A 227 -11.46 -13.33 -1.18
N GLU A 228 -12.14 -12.62 -2.07
CA GLU A 228 -11.86 -12.65 -3.50
C GLU A 228 -11.53 -11.23 -3.95
N CYS A 229 -10.42 -11.09 -4.66
CA CYS A 229 -10.05 -9.85 -5.32
C CYS A 229 -9.49 -10.10 -6.72
N GLY A 230 -9.66 -9.12 -7.58
CA GLY A 230 -8.84 -9.01 -8.79
C GLY A 230 -7.50 -8.37 -8.45
N ALA A 231 -6.42 -9.01 -8.86
CA ALA A 231 -5.08 -8.43 -8.91
C ALA A 231 -4.63 -8.36 -10.38
N TYR A 232 -3.92 -7.31 -10.77
CA TYR A 232 -3.28 -7.21 -12.09
C TYR A 232 -4.22 -7.49 -13.28
N GLN A 233 -5.29 -6.70 -13.41
CA GLN A 233 -6.31 -6.63 -14.49
C GLN A 233 -7.01 -7.95 -14.92
N SER A 234 -6.49 -9.10 -14.50
CA SER A 234 -6.87 -10.41 -15.03
C SER A 234 -6.76 -11.48 -13.95
N ILE A 235 -5.76 -11.43 -13.07
CA ILE A 235 -5.54 -12.47 -12.07
C ILE A 235 -6.60 -12.36 -10.97
N ARG A 236 -7.49 -13.34 -10.86
CA ARG A 236 -8.38 -13.45 -9.70
C ARG A 236 -7.63 -14.16 -8.58
N ALA A 237 -7.57 -13.56 -7.41
CA ALA A 237 -7.00 -14.16 -6.22
C ALA A 237 -8.10 -14.46 -5.20
N GLU A 238 -8.13 -15.70 -4.74
CA GLU A 238 -9.01 -16.18 -3.68
C GLU A 238 -8.15 -16.52 -2.45
N MET A 239 -8.44 -15.91 -1.30
CA MET A 239 -7.82 -16.23 -0.02
C MET A 239 -8.86 -16.83 0.91
N LYS A 240 -8.59 -18.01 1.46
CA LYS A 240 -9.43 -18.70 2.43
C LYS A 240 -8.72 -18.85 3.77
N PHE A 241 -9.42 -18.50 4.84
CA PHE A 241 -8.98 -18.60 6.23
C PHE A 241 -9.80 -19.68 6.93
N TYR A 242 -9.14 -20.67 7.49
CA TYR A 242 -9.80 -21.75 8.21
C TYR A 242 -8.95 -22.23 9.39
N LEU A 243 -9.58 -22.90 10.35
CA LEU A 243 -8.90 -23.51 11.47
C LEU A 243 -8.74 -25.01 11.24
N ARG A 244 -7.58 -25.57 11.60
CA ARG A 244 -7.42 -27.02 11.76
C ARG A 244 -7.27 -27.39 13.23
N LYS A 245 -7.21 -28.70 13.52
CA LYS A 245 -7.02 -29.26 14.87
C LYS A 245 -5.94 -28.47 15.63
N GLY A 246 -6.29 -28.02 16.84
CA GLY A 246 -5.42 -27.19 17.68
C GLY A 246 -5.54 -25.67 17.48
N ALA A 247 -6.66 -25.18 16.91
CA ALA A 247 -6.94 -23.74 16.74
C ALA A 247 -5.89 -22.97 15.92
N LYS A 248 -5.10 -23.69 15.11
CA LYS A 248 -4.10 -23.07 14.24
C LYS A 248 -4.81 -22.51 13.01
N LEU A 249 -4.58 -21.23 12.74
CA LEU A 249 -5.07 -20.53 11.55
C LEU A 249 -4.26 -20.95 10.33
N PHE A 250 -4.97 -21.34 9.28
CA PHE A 250 -4.41 -21.64 7.96
C PHE A 250 -4.96 -20.63 6.96
N VAL A 251 -4.10 -20.28 6.00
CA VAL A 251 -4.43 -19.42 4.88
C VAL A 251 -4.15 -20.20 3.61
N ARG A 252 -5.15 -20.35 2.76
CA ARG A 252 -4.98 -20.90 1.41
C ARG A 252 -5.18 -19.77 0.41
N THR A 253 -4.20 -19.57 -0.44
CA THR A 253 -4.30 -18.59 -1.54
C THR A 253 -4.34 -19.34 -2.86
N ARG A 254 -5.33 -19.02 -3.69
CA ARG A 254 -5.47 -19.54 -5.03
C ARG A 254 -5.44 -18.36 -6.00
N PHE A 255 -4.66 -18.50 -7.06
CA PHE A 255 -4.64 -17.54 -8.16
C PHE A 255 -5.24 -18.20 -9.38
N GLU A 256 -6.15 -17.51 -10.03
CA GLU A 256 -6.75 -17.89 -11.30
C GLU A 256 -6.31 -16.84 -12.33
N ILE A 257 -5.44 -17.26 -13.22
CA ILE A 257 -5.05 -16.48 -14.38
C ILE A 257 -6.11 -16.80 -15.45
N PRO A 258 -6.83 -15.80 -15.99
CA PRO A 258 -7.73 -16.03 -17.10
C PRO A 258 -6.87 -16.59 -18.22
N SER A 259 -7.19 -17.80 -18.67
CA SER A 259 -6.61 -18.29 -19.91
C SER A 259 -7.06 -17.29 -20.96
N SER A 260 -6.15 -16.43 -21.43
CA SER A 260 -6.39 -15.58 -22.59
C SER A 260 -7.00 -16.50 -23.63
N ALA A 261 -8.26 -16.24 -23.99
CA ALA A 261 -9.04 -17.14 -24.80
C ALA A 261 -8.17 -17.63 -25.95
N SER A 262 -8.04 -18.95 -26.04
CA SER A 262 -7.67 -19.67 -27.24
C SER A 262 -8.20 -18.90 -28.44
N ALA A 263 -7.29 -18.31 -29.21
CA ALA A 263 -7.61 -17.82 -30.54
C ALA A 263 -8.37 -18.93 -31.25
N SER A 264 -9.59 -18.61 -31.66
CA SER A 264 -10.48 -19.49 -32.39
C SER A 264 -9.79 -19.91 -33.70
N ALA A 265 -9.17 -21.10 -33.70
CA ALA A 265 -8.96 -21.89 -34.89
C ALA A 265 -10.03 -22.98 -34.90
N SER A 266 -11.24 -22.61 -35.29
CA SER A 266 -12.26 -23.55 -35.71
C SER A 266 -11.92 -24.01 -37.13
N ASP A 267 -10.97 -24.93 -37.26
CA ASP A 267 -10.87 -25.78 -38.45
C ASP A 267 -11.34 -27.18 -38.07
N THR A 268 -12.62 -27.41 -38.33
CA THR A 268 -13.21 -28.73 -38.43
C THR A 268 -12.63 -29.43 -39.65
N ASN A 269 -11.71 -30.36 -39.45
CA ASN A 269 -11.44 -31.41 -40.42
C ASN A 269 -11.68 -32.77 -39.74
N SER A 270 -12.91 -33.25 -39.83
CA SER A 270 -13.23 -34.66 -39.67
C SER A 270 -12.75 -35.40 -40.92
N VAL A 271 -11.64 -36.10 -40.81
CA VAL A 271 -11.26 -37.17 -41.75
C VAL A 271 -11.60 -38.50 -41.07
N HIS A 272 -12.72 -39.07 -41.47
CA HIS A 272 -12.96 -40.50 -41.40
C HIS A 272 -12.03 -41.21 -42.38
N LEU A 273 -11.45 -42.34 -42.00
CA LEU A 273 -11.03 -43.46 -42.86
C LEU A 273 -10.81 -44.71 -41.94
N PRO A 274 -10.83 -45.92 -42.52
CA PRO A 274 -11.58 -47.10 -42.03
C PRO A 274 -10.97 -47.87 -40.86
#